data_AF-A0A351URU7-F1
#
_entry.id   AF-A0A351URU7-F1
#
_cell.length_a   1.000
_cell.length_b   1.000
_cell.length_c   1.000
_cell.angle_alpha   90.00
_cell.angle_beta   90.00
_cell.angle_gamma   90.00
#
_symmetry.space_group_name_H-M   'P 1'
#
loop_
_entity.id
_entity.type
_entity.pdbx_description
1 polymer ?
#
loop_
_entity_poly.entity_id
_entity_poly.type
_entity_poly.pdbx_seq_one_letter_code
_entity_poly.pdbx_strand_id
1 'polypeptide(L)'
;MPKNQFQRKVFAFLTVLVTVHAYVFYSLYVVNGNVLMAVTGETSVIAAIHSQGGVYMLGRFLPIWAVILVEFCLAFLLEIVMGSPCSFKLAVKVFDPAKTHPVQFESAIICATVGLMCPAMSFIAAWLYYPYYAGFHLVTQLFFIQPLIRKVFGLLFPQND
;
A
#
# COMPACT_ATOMS: atom_id res chain seq x y z
N MET A 1 -21.64 -8.89 -4.31
CA MET A 1 -21.32 -7.46 -4.12
C MET A 1 -22.04 -6.94 -2.87
N PRO A 2 -21.38 -6.22 -1.94
CA PRO A 2 -22.05 -5.63 -0.79
C PRO A 2 -23.14 -4.68 -1.27
N LYS A 3 -24.37 -4.86 -0.78
CA LYS A 3 -25.56 -4.16 -1.31
C LYS A 3 -25.70 -2.75 -0.73
N ASN A 4 -25.12 -2.50 0.44
CA ASN A 4 -25.21 -1.23 1.16
C ASN A 4 -23.83 -0.58 1.36
N GLN A 5 -23.80 0.76 1.36
CA GLN A 5 -22.59 1.56 1.63
C GLN A 5 -21.94 1.20 2.96
N PHE A 6 -22.73 0.82 3.98
CA PHE A 6 -22.22 0.35 5.27
C PHE A 6 -21.46 -0.98 5.14
N GLN A 7 -22.02 -1.97 4.46
CA GLN A 7 -21.36 -3.27 4.24
C GLN A 7 -20.04 -3.09 3.47
N ARG A 8 -20.01 -2.18 2.50
CA ARG A 8 -18.80 -1.89 1.71
C ARG A 8 -17.70 -1.25 2.55
N LYS A 9 -18.05 -0.33 3.47
CA LYS A 9 -17.11 0.26 4.44
C LYS A 9 -16.58 -0.76 5.44
N VAL A 10 -17.44 -1.64 5.96
CA VAL A 10 -17.05 -2.69 6.92
C VAL A 10 -16.15 -3.73 6.27
N PHE A 11 -16.45 -4.13 5.03
CA PHE A 11 -15.60 -5.04 4.27
C PHE A 11 -14.20 -4.44 4.03
N ALA A 12 -14.14 -3.21 3.54
CA ALA A 12 -12.88 -2.49 3.36
C ALA A 12 -12.09 -2.36 4.68
N PHE A 13 -12.77 -2.03 5.78
CA PHE A 13 -12.15 -1.95 7.11
C PHE A 13 -11.52 -3.29 7.54
N LEU A 14 -12.26 -4.40 7.42
CA LEU A 14 -11.75 -5.73 7.79
C LEU A 14 -10.56 -6.14 6.92
N THR A 15 -10.63 -5.90 5.61
CA THR A 15 -9.54 -6.21 4.69
C THR A 15 -8.28 -5.41 5.03
N VAL A 16 -8.40 -4.10 5.27
CA VAL A 16 -7.26 -3.26 5.65
C VAL A 16 -6.68 -3.69 7.00
N LEU A 17 -7.54 -4.01 7.97
CA LEU A 17 -7.08 -4.49 9.28
C LEU A 17 -6.21 -5.75 9.13
N VAL A 18 -6.68 -6.77 8.43
CA VAL A 18 -5.93 -8.03 8.28
C VAL A 18 -4.65 -7.83 7.46
N THR A 19 -4.74 -7.11 6.34
CA THR A 19 -3.61 -6.94 5.42
C THR A 19 -2.48 -6.10 6.02
N VAL A 20 -2.80 -5.02 6.75
CA VAL A 20 -1.77 -4.18 7.40
C VAL A 20 -1.07 -4.95 8.51
N HIS A 21 -1.81 -5.69 9.36
CA HIS A 21 -1.17 -6.50 10.39
C HIS A 21 -0.26 -7.57 9.78
N ALA A 22 -0.75 -8.30 8.77
CA ALA A 22 0.05 -9.30 8.07
C ALA A 22 1.30 -8.68 7.42
N TYR A 23 1.17 -7.50 6.82
CA TYR A 23 2.28 -6.78 6.20
C TYR A 23 3.35 -6.35 7.22
N VAL A 24 2.97 -5.74 8.34
CA VAL A 24 3.92 -5.33 9.39
C VAL A 24 4.64 -6.55 9.97
N PHE A 25 3.91 -7.62 10.26
CA PHE A 25 4.52 -8.87 10.74
C PHE A 25 5.49 -9.46 9.72
N TYR A 26 5.09 -9.55 8.45
CA TYR A 26 5.95 -10.06 7.39
C TYR A 26 7.22 -9.20 7.23
N SER A 27 7.08 -7.87 7.23
CA SER A 27 8.22 -6.95 7.11
C SER A 27 9.21 -7.09 8.27
N LEU A 28 8.71 -7.16 9.51
CA LEU A 28 9.57 -7.23 10.69
C LEU A 28 10.19 -8.60 10.91
N TYR A 29 9.43 -9.68 10.74
CA TYR A 29 9.92 -11.03 11.01
C TYR A 29 10.62 -11.67 9.82
N VAL A 30 10.05 -11.55 8.62
CA VAL A 30 10.54 -12.29 7.44
C VAL A 30 11.60 -11.49 6.69
N VAL A 31 11.34 -10.20 6.46
CA VAL A 31 12.25 -9.37 5.65
C VAL A 31 13.41 -8.85 6.49
N ASN A 32 13.12 -8.23 7.63
CA ASN A 32 14.13 -7.56 8.45
C ASN A 32 14.60 -8.38 9.66
N GLY A 33 13.96 -9.51 9.96
CA GLY A 33 14.20 -10.26 11.20
C GLY A 33 15.67 -10.66 11.39
N ASN A 34 16.29 -11.21 10.34
CA ASN A 34 17.70 -11.63 10.38
C ASN A 34 18.65 -10.44 10.59
N VAL A 35 18.37 -9.30 9.94
CA VAL A 35 19.21 -8.10 10.06
C VAL A 35 19.07 -7.49 11.46
N LEU A 36 17.85 -7.42 11.98
CA LEU A 36 17.59 -6.92 13.33
C LEU A 36 18.33 -7.74 14.38
N MET A 37 18.22 -9.07 14.30
CA MET A 37 18.93 -9.99 15.20
C MET A 37 20.45 -9.88 15.08
N ALA A 38 20.99 -9.73 13.86
CA ALA A 38 22.42 -9.57 13.63
C ALA A 38 22.98 -8.24 14.17
N VAL A 39 22.23 -7.14 14.07
CA VAL A 39 22.66 -5.82 14.53
C VAL A 39 22.58 -5.69 16.05
N THR A 40 21.57 -6.29 16.70
CA THR A 40 21.39 -6.20 18.15
C THR A 40 22.03 -7.36 18.92
N GLY A 41 22.46 -8.43 18.24
CA GLY A 41 23.02 -9.63 18.86
C GLY A 41 21.99 -10.53 19.56
N GLU A 42 20.70 -10.36 19.25
CA GLU A 42 19.60 -11.05 19.93
C GLU A 42 19.12 -12.30 19.19
N THR A 43 18.58 -13.26 19.93
CA THR A 43 18.09 -14.54 19.36
C THR A 43 16.63 -14.50 18.89
N SER A 44 15.92 -13.41 19.18
CA SER A 44 14.52 -13.24 18.78
C SER A 44 14.25 -11.84 18.23
N VAL A 45 13.36 -11.75 17.23
CA VAL A 45 13.00 -10.50 16.55
C VAL A 45 12.34 -9.51 17.52
N ILE A 46 11.52 -9.97 18.47
CA ILE A 46 10.88 -9.10 19.46
C ILE A 46 11.91 -8.48 20.40
N ALA A 47 12.87 -9.28 20.90
CA ALA A 47 13.95 -8.78 21.75
C ALA A 47 14.85 -7.81 20.97
N ALA A 48 15.15 -8.11 19.71
CA ALA A 48 15.91 -7.22 18.84
C ALA A 48 15.21 -5.86 18.66
N ILE A 49 13.90 -5.84 18.40
CA ILE A 49 13.14 -4.58 18.26
C ILE A 49 13.09 -3.81 19.58
N HIS A 50 12.95 -4.49 20.72
CA HIS A 50 12.95 -3.84 22.03
C HIS A 50 14.32 -3.24 22.37
N SER A 51 15.41 -3.95 22.02
CA SER A 51 16.80 -3.49 22.17
C SER A 51 17.13 -2.32 21.24
N GLN A 52 16.59 -2.30 20.02
CA GLN A 52 16.74 -1.22 19.05
C GLN A 52 15.90 0.04 19.41
N GLY A 53 14.95 -0.07 20.34
CA GLY A 53 14.07 1.03 20.74
C GLY A 53 12.83 1.20 19.85
N GLY A 54 12.54 0.24 18.96
CA GLY A 54 11.37 0.24 18.07
C GLY A 54 11.72 0.28 16.59
N VAL A 55 10.71 0.58 15.78
CA VAL A 55 10.83 0.69 14.33
C VAL A 55 11.02 2.15 13.96
N TYR A 56 11.95 2.41 13.05
CA TYR A 56 12.25 3.76 12.61
C TYR A 56 11.13 4.31 11.71
N MET A 57 10.45 5.37 12.15
CA MET A 57 9.39 6.04 11.40
C MET A 57 9.36 7.53 11.78
N LEU A 58 9.19 8.41 10.80
CA LEU A 58 9.10 9.87 10.97
C LEU A 58 10.26 10.46 11.78
N GLY A 59 11.50 10.03 11.53
CA GLY A 59 12.65 10.61 12.23
C GLY A 59 12.92 10.04 13.64
N ARG A 60 12.08 9.13 14.15
CA ARG A 60 12.16 8.61 15.53
C ARG A 60 11.96 7.10 15.56
N PHE A 61 12.45 6.46 16.61
CA PHE A 61 12.10 5.06 16.89
C PHE A 61 10.75 5.02 17.61
N LEU A 62 9.79 4.32 17.03
CA LEU A 62 8.42 4.18 17.55
C LEU A 62 8.11 2.71 17.85
N PRO A 63 7.28 2.43 18.86
CA PRO A 63 6.87 1.05 19.15
C PRO A 63 6.04 0.48 17.99
N ILE A 64 6.05 -0.85 17.86
CA ILE A 64 5.37 -1.60 16.78
C ILE A 64 3.88 -1.21 16.69
N TRP A 65 3.20 -1.03 17.83
CA TRP A 65 1.80 -0.62 17.87
C TRP A 65 1.53 0.74 17.24
N ALA A 66 2.43 1.71 17.40
CA ALA A 66 2.28 3.02 16.76
C ALA A 66 2.44 2.93 15.24
N VAL A 67 3.38 2.11 14.76
CA VAL A 67 3.56 1.84 13.32
C VAL A 67 2.30 1.22 12.72
N ILE A 68 1.76 0.18 13.35
CA ILE A 68 0.53 -0.49 12.89
C ILE A 68 -0.62 0.52 12.80
N LEU A 69 -0.79 1.39 13.81
CA LEU A 69 -1.86 2.37 13.83
C LEU A 69 -1.70 3.41 12.70
N VAL A 70 -0.50 3.93 12.51
CA VAL A 70 -0.20 4.91 11.45
C VAL A 70 -0.45 4.31 10.07
N GLU A 71 0.09 3.10 9.80
CA GLU A 71 -0.12 2.42 8.52
C GLU A 71 -1.58 2.08 8.29
N PHE A 72 -2.30 1.64 9.32
CA PHE A 72 -3.72 1.35 9.25
C PHE A 72 -4.54 2.59 8.88
N CYS A 73 -4.30 3.72 9.57
CA CYS A 73 -5.01 4.97 9.30
C CYS A 73 -4.77 5.46 7.86
N LEU A 74 -3.53 5.38 7.37
CA LEU A 74 -3.18 5.85 6.04
C LEU A 74 -3.70 4.91 4.94
N ALA A 75 -3.57 3.60 5.12
CA ALA A 75 -4.10 2.61 4.18
C ALA A 75 -5.64 2.69 4.09
N PHE A 76 -6.32 2.85 5.24
CA PHE A 76 -7.78 2.97 5.27
C PHE A 76 -8.26 4.28 4.62
N LEU A 77 -7.56 5.39 4.86
CA LEU A 77 -7.88 6.67 4.22
C LEU A 77 -7.70 6.59 2.70
N LEU A 78 -6.62 5.97 2.22
CA LEU A 78 -6.39 5.73 0.80
C LEU A 78 -7.44 4.81 0.17
N GLU A 79 -7.87 3.76 0.86
CA GLU A 79 -8.92 2.86 0.39
C GLU A 79 -10.26 3.60 0.20
N ILE A 80 -10.61 4.46 1.16
CA ILE A 80 -11.84 5.26 1.08
C ILE A 80 -11.75 6.31 -0.04
N VAL A 81 -10.61 7.00 -0.18
CA VAL A 81 -10.46 8.13 -1.11
C VAL A 81 -10.17 7.68 -2.53
N MET A 82 -9.30 6.68 -2.73
CA MET A 82 -8.83 6.25 -4.05
C MET A 82 -9.47 4.92 -4.48
N GLY A 83 -9.49 3.94 -3.58
CA GLY A 83 -9.98 2.58 -3.89
C GLY A 83 -11.46 2.53 -4.23
N SER A 84 -12.29 3.34 -3.58
CA SER A 84 -13.75 3.31 -3.77
C SER A 84 -14.29 4.20 -4.91
N PRO A 85 -13.97 5.50 -5.00
CA PRO A 85 -14.55 6.39 -6.02
C PRO A 85 -13.67 6.57 -7.27
N CYS A 86 -12.35 6.44 -7.15
CA CYS A 86 -11.42 6.75 -8.24
C CYS A 86 -11.28 5.57 -9.21
N SER A 87 -11.15 4.36 -8.69
CA SER A 87 -11.14 3.11 -9.49
C SER A 87 -12.42 2.94 -10.31
N PHE A 88 -13.58 3.23 -9.71
CA PHE A 88 -14.88 3.15 -10.37
C PHE A 88 -15.01 4.18 -11.50
N LYS A 89 -14.60 5.43 -11.25
CA LYS A 89 -14.58 6.48 -12.28
C LYS A 89 -13.64 6.16 -13.44
N LEU A 90 -12.52 5.47 -13.19
CA LEU A 90 -11.63 5.01 -14.25
C LEU A 90 -12.22 3.84 -15.02
N ALA A 91 -12.82 2.86 -14.34
CA ALA A 91 -13.42 1.69 -14.99
C ALA A 91 -14.57 2.10 -15.93
N VAL A 92 -15.44 3.02 -15.50
CA VAL A 92 -16.57 3.52 -16.32
C VAL A 92 -16.11 4.33 -17.54
N LYS A 93 -14.89 4.89 -17.53
CA LYS A 93 -14.33 5.57 -18.72
C LYS A 93 -13.91 4.61 -19.82
N VAL A 94 -13.59 3.36 -19.47
CA VAL A 94 -13.07 2.35 -20.39
C VAL A 94 -14.15 1.34 -20.78
N PHE A 95 -15.03 0.99 -19.83
CA PHE A 95 -16.08 0.01 -20.02
C PHE A 95 -17.46 0.62 -19.77
N ASP A 96 -18.42 0.31 -20.65
CA ASP A 96 -19.82 0.68 -20.47
C ASP A 96 -20.49 -0.35 -19.54
N PRO A 97 -20.87 0.04 -18.30
CA PRO A 97 -21.43 -0.90 -17.33
C PRO A 97 -22.76 -1.53 -17.79
N ALA A 98 -23.44 -0.95 -18.78
CA ALA A 98 -24.68 -1.49 -19.32
C ALA A 98 -24.47 -2.57 -20.41
N LYS A 99 -23.30 -2.59 -21.06
CA LYS A 99 -23.01 -3.48 -22.20
C LYS A 99 -21.94 -4.53 -21.89
N THR A 100 -21.06 -4.26 -20.93
CA THR A 100 -19.94 -5.13 -20.59
C THR A 100 -20.35 -6.21 -19.59
N HIS A 101 -19.83 -7.43 -19.76
CA HIS A 101 -20.10 -8.54 -18.83
C HIS A 101 -19.58 -8.19 -17.42
N PRO A 102 -20.35 -8.45 -16.34
CA PRO A 102 -20.03 -8.00 -14.98
C PRO A 102 -18.64 -8.45 -14.50
N VAL A 103 -18.19 -9.65 -14.89
CA VAL A 103 -16.85 -10.16 -14.52
C VAL A 103 -15.71 -9.32 -15.12
N GLN A 104 -15.86 -8.83 -16.35
CA GLN A 104 -14.84 -7.98 -16.99
C GLN A 104 -14.81 -6.58 -16.38
N PHE A 105 -15.98 -6.07 -15.99
CA PHE A 105 -16.07 -4.78 -15.31
C PHE A 105 -15.46 -4.84 -13.89
N GLU A 106 -15.72 -5.91 -13.14
CA GLU A 106 -15.13 -6.12 -11.81
C GLU A 106 -13.62 -6.30 -11.87
N SER A 107 -13.09 -7.07 -12.83
CA SER A 107 -11.64 -7.23 -13.00
C SER A 107 -10.96 -5.92 -13.38
N ALA A 108 -11.57 -5.10 -14.24
CA ALA A 108 -11.07 -3.77 -14.59
C ALA A 108 -10.98 -2.85 -13.36
N ILE A 109 -11.98 -2.87 -12.47
CA ILE A 109 -11.96 -2.11 -11.20
C ILE A 109 -10.83 -2.58 -10.29
N ILE A 110 -10.63 -3.89 -10.16
CA ILE A 110 -9.55 -4.45 -9.32
C ILE A 110 -8.19 -4.03 -9.88
N CYS A 111 -7.97 -4.18 -11.19
CA CYS A 111 -6.73 -3.76 -11.84
C CYS A 111 -6.47 -2.25 -11.69
N ALA A 112 -7.50 -1.42 -11.85
CA ALA A 112 -7.40 0.03 -11.63
C ALA A 112 -7.09 0.38 -10.18
N THR A 113 -7.68 -0.34 -9.22
CA THR A 113 -7.42 -0.17 -7.79
C THR A 113 -5.98 -0.51 -7.45
N VAL A 114 -5.46 -1.65 -7.89
CA VAL A 114 -4.05 -2.06 -7.67
C VAL A 114 -3.09 -1.05 -8.32
N GLY A 115 -3.36 -0.65 -9.58
CA GLY A 115 -2.56 0.32 -10.31
C GLY A 115 -2.53 1.72 -9.66
N LEU A 116 -3.54 2.08 -8.87
CA LEU A 116 -3.60 3.36 -8.14
C LEU A 116 -3.09 3.27 -6.70
N MET A 117 -3.39 2.19 -5.98
CA MET A 117 -3.05 2.05 -4.56
C MET A 117 -1.58 1.71 -4.35
N CYS A 118 -1.01 0.82 -5.17
CA CYS A 118 0.41 0.47 -5.07
C CYS A 118 1.35 1.67 -5.17
N PRO A 119 1.22 2.60 -6.14
CA PRO A 119 2.08 3.78 -6.18
C PRO A 119 1.80 4.77 -5.04
N ALA A 120 0.54 4.91 -4.60
CA ALA A 120 0.20 5.79 -3.48
C ALA A 120 0.79 5.28 -2.16
N MET A 121 0.70 3.98 -1.88
CA MET A 121 1.26 3.35 -0.68
C MET A 121 2.79 3.43 -0.68
N SER A 122 3.45 3.14 -1.81
CA SER A 122 4.91 3.27 -1.92
C SER A 122 5.39 4.70 -1.70
N PHE A 123 4.64 5.71 -2.17
CA PHE A 123 4.96 7.12 -1.93
C PHE A 123 4.81 7.52 -0.45
N ILE A 124 3.75 7.06 0.21
CA ILE A 124 3.55 7.32 1.64
C ILE A 124 4.61 6.61 2.49
N ALA A 125 4.93 5.36 2.18
CA ALA A 125 5.96 4.59 2.88
C ALA A 125 7.34 5.25 2.73
N ALA A 126 7.66 5.69 1.51
CA ALA A 126 8.86 6.47 1.24
C ALA A 126 8.97 7.68 2.15
N TRP A 127 7.88 8.44 2.32
CA TRP A 127 7.84 9.62 3.18
C TRP A 127 7.94 9.29 4.68
N LEU A 128 7.26 8.23 5.13
CA LEU A 128 7.21 7.82 6.54
C LEU A 128 8.53 7.22 7.02
N TYR A 129 9.15 6.37 6.21
CA TYR A 129 10.36 5.62 6.57
C TYR A 129 11.65 6.34 6.15
N TYR A 130 11.56 7.54 5.56
CA TYR A 130 12.75 8.26 5.11
C TYR A 130 13.65 8.68 6.28
N PRO A 131 14.96 8.41 6.23
CA PRO A 131 15.90 8.98 7.18
C PRO A 131 16.15 10.46 6.85
N TYR A 132 15.47 11.37 7.55
CA TYR A 132 15.53 12.83 7.36
C TYR A 132 16.93 13.47 7.53
N TYR A 133 17.95 12.68 7.85
CA TYR A 133 19.34 13.08 8.02
C TYR A 133 20.23 12.83 6.79
N ALA A 134 19.78 12.01 5.84
CA ALA A 134 20.42 11.86 4.53
C ALA A 134 19.55 12.60 3.50
N GLY A 135 20.12 13.46 2.63
CA GLY A 135 19.33 14.37 1.79
C GLY A 135 18.28 13.69 0.90
N PHE A 136 17.04 14.19 0.93
CA PHE A 136 15.86 13.60 0.26
C PHE A 136 15.96 13.66 -1.27
N HIS A 137 16.34 12.54 -1.89
CA HIS A 137 16.31 12.38 -3.34
C HIS A 137 14.93 11.94 -3.84
N LEU A 138 13.96 12.86 -3.83
CA LEU A 138 12.62 12.69 -4.45
C LEU A 138 12.66 12.13 -5.88
N VAL A 139 13.74 12.42 -6.60
CA VAL A 139 13.91 12.12 -8.02
C VAL A 139 14.13 10.63 -8.29
N THR A 140 14.75 9.85 -7.40
CA THR A 140 14.97 8.40 -7.63
C THR A 140 13.71 7.57 -7.35
N GLN A 141 12.79 8.03 -6.49
CA GLN A 141 11.59 7.27 -6.13
C GLN A 141 10.39 7.50 -7.05
N LEU A 142 10.15 8.73 -7.51
CA LEU A 142 9.00 9.02 -8.40
C LEU A 142 9.26 8.64 -9.88
N PHE A 143 10.53 8.58 -10.31
CA PHE A 143 10.89 8.54 -11.73
C PHE A 143 11.06 7.13 -12.33
N PHE A 144 11.18 6.06 -11.54
CA PHE A 144 11.41 4.71 -12.10
C PHE A 144 10.20 3.78 -12.07
N ILE A 145 9.38 3.81 -11.02
CA ILE A 145 8.23 2.89 -10.90
C ILE A 145 6.99 3.46 -11.62
N GLN A 146 6.73 4.76 -11.53
CA GLN A 146 5.55 5.41 -12.11
C GLN A 146 5.51 5.40 -13.65
N PRO A 147 6.57 5.82 -14.39
CA PRO A 147 6.53 5.83 -15.84
C PRO A 147 6.69 4.43 -16.44
N LEU A 148 7.31 3.47 -15.73
CA LEU A 148 7.37 2.07 -16.15
C LEU A 148 5.99 1.42 -16.07
N ILE A 149 5.26 1.57 -14.97
CA ILE A 149 3.88 1.06 -14.86
C ILE A 149 2.96 1.74 -15.89
N ARG A 150 3.08 3.06 -16.11
CA ARG A 150 2.31 3.76 -17.15
C ARG A 150 2.69 3.31 -18.57
N LYS A 151 3.97 3.08 -18.87
CA LYS A 151 4.42 2.54 -20.17
C LYS A 151 3.93 1.11 -20.37
N VAL A 152 4.02 0.25 -19.35
CA VAL A 152 3.55 -1.13 -19.40
C VAL A 152 2.03 -1.17 -19.58
N PHE A 153 1.26 -0.33 -18.86
CA PHE A 153 -0.18 -0.22 -19.08
C PHE A 153 -0.54 0.34 -20.46
N GLY A 154 0.18 1.35 -20.95
CA GLY A 154 -0.01 1.87 -22.31
C GLY A 154 0.38 0.89 -23.42
N LEU A 155 1.30 -0.04 -23.14
CA LEU A 155 1.71 -1.11 -24.06
C LEU A 155 0.79 -2.34 -24.00
N LEU A 156 0.23 -2.67 -22.84
CA LEU A 156 -0.72 -3.78 -22.68
C LEU A 156 -2.15 -3.40 -23.11
N PHE A 157 -2.52 -2.12 -23.02
CA PHE A 157 -3.80 -1.57 -23.48
C PHE A 157 -3.59 -0.43 -24.49
N PRO A 158 -3.03 -0.72 -25.67
CA PRO A 158 -3.01 0.27 -26.74
C PRO A 158 -4.45 0.54 -27.16
N GLN A 159 -4.85 1.81 -27.14
CA GLN A 159 -6.13 2.25 -27.67
C GLN A 159 -6.03 2.14 -29.19
N ASN A 160 -6.52 1.01 -29.73
CA ASN A 160 -6.59 0.78 -31.15
C ASN A 160 -7.88 1.47 -31.63
N ASP A 161 -7.73 2.68 -32.16
CA ASP A 161 -8.73 3.28 -33.05
C ASP A 161 -8.77 2.51 -34.38
#